data_AF-A0A2G6R2V0-F1
#
_entry.id   AF-A0A2G6R2V0-F1
#
_cell.length_a   1.000
_cell.length_b   1.000
_cell.length_c   1.000
_cell.angle_alpha   90.00
_cell.angle_beta   90.00
_cell.angle_gamma   90.00
#
_symmetry.space_group_name_H-M   'P 1'
#
loop_
_entity.id
_entity.type
_entity.pdbx_description
1 polymer ?
#
loop_
_entity_poly.entity_id
_entity_poly.type
_entity_poly.pdbx_seq_one_letter_code
_entity_poly.pdbx_strand_id
1 'polypeptide(L)'
;MQSQYRKLLLFIIIILYSIAVNAQNYYWVAFSNKAGTSYKLDEPQSFLSDRAIQRRSKQNIAIDSLDLPVNQSYINQITALKATLVNQSKWLNGITVATDDSLFLDKAQALPFVVQVQLTKPDMSKKKAKRKFLSQLTKLTTPIDTSMYGESVHQVGQLNLQYLHSKNIKGKGMSIAIIDAGFFKANAFKSLDSLWQNNQILGTHDFVQSNSDIFQQHQHGTSVLSCMGAYTEGVLIGTAPKASYWLLRSEDVSSEYLIEEDNWVAAAEFADSVGVDIINTSLGYNHFDDSLTNHTYAQMDGATTRITKAADIAFKKGILVFSSAGN
;
A
#
# COMPACT_ATOMS: atom_id res chain seq x y z
N MET A 1 -21.33 47.89 -21.14
CA MET A 1 -20.21 47.53 -20.23
C MET A 1 -20.66 46.94 -18.90
N GLN A 2 -21.49 47.61 -18.08
CA GLN A 2 -21.88 47.12 -16.74
C GLN A 2 -22.54 45.71 -16.69
N SER A 3 -23.28 45.30 -17.72
CA SER A 3 -23.92 43.97 -17.78
C SER A 3 -22.92 42.81 -17.97
N GLN A 4 -21.83 43.02 -18.71
CA GLN A 4 -20.79 42.00 -18.90
C GLN A 4 -19.94 41.81 -17.65
N TYR A 5 -19.65 42.89 -16.90
CA TYR A 5 -18.95 42.80 -15.62
C TYR A 5 -19.77 42.08 -14.54
N ARG A 6 -21.11 42.23 -14.53
CA ARG A 6 -21.99 41.47 -13.63
C ARG A 6 -22.00 39.97 -13.93
N LYS A 7 -22.01 39.59 -15.22
CA LYS A 7 -21.94 38.17 -15.63
C LYS A 7 -20.58 37.54 -15.32
N LEU A 8 -19.49 38.30 -15.48
CA LEU A 8 -18.14 37.85 -15.12
C LEU A 8 -17.99 37.69 -13.59
N LEU A 9 -18.53 38.62 -12.79
CA LEU A 9 -18.54 38.50 -11.32
C LEU A 9 -19.35 37.30 -10.83
N LEU A 10 -20.54 37.04 -11.40
CA LEU A 10 -21.36 35.86 -11.09
C LEU A 10 -20.64 34.56 -11.47
N PHE A 11 -19.93 34.52 -12.60
CA PHE A 11 -19.14 33.37 -13.02
C PHE A 11 -17.95 33.10 -12.09
N ILE A 12 -17.26 34.16 -11.63
CA ILE A 12 -16.18 34.05 -10.64
C ILE A 12 -16.71 33.60 -9.27
N ILE A 13 -17.88 34.06 -8.84
CA ILE A 13 -18.51 33.63 -7.58
C ILE A 13 -18.94 32.15 -7.64
N ILE A 14 -19.44 31.68 -8.80
CA ILE A 14 -19.81 30.26 -8.99
C ILE A 14 -18.55 29.36 -9.03
N ILE A 15 -17.45 29.83 -9.62
CA ILE A 15 -16.16 29.12 -9.58
C ILE A 15 -15.59 29.08 -8.16
N LEU A 16 -15.74 30.15 -7.38
CA LEU A 16 -15.31 30.20 -5.97
C LEU A 16 -16.20 29.35 -5.04
N TYR A 17 -17.45 29.08 -5.40
CA TYR A 17 -18.33 28.17 -4.66
C TYR A 17 -18.03 26.68 -4.91
N SER A 18 -17.26 26.36 -5.95
CA SER A 18 -17.01 24.98 -6.39
C SER A 18 -15.72 24.36 -5.83
N ILE A 19 -15.05 25.03 -4.88
CA ILE A 19 -13.85 24.52 -4.21
C ILE A 19 -14.06 24.49 -2.69
N ALA A 20 -15.19 23.95 -2.25
CA ALA A 20 -15.28 23.46 -0.89
C ALA A 20 -14.46 22.15 -0.82
N VAL A 21 -13.16 22.29 -0.51
CA VAL A 21 -12.41 21.16 0.04
C VAL A 21 -13.01 20.92 1.42
N ASN A 22 -13.96 19.99 1.50
CA ASN A 22 -14.55 19.63 2.77
C ASN A 22 -13.48 18.91 3.59
N ALA A 23 -13.16 19.58 4.69
CA ALA A 23 -12.29 19.17 5.75
C ALA A 23 -12.94 17.92 6.41
N GLN A 24 -12.26 16.77 6.41
CA GLN A 24 -12.83 15.46 6.80
C GLN A 24 -11.93 14.73 7.78
N ASN A 25 -12.54 14.15 8.81
CA ASN A 25 -11.89 13.20 9.71
C ASN A 25 -11.95 11.79 9.12
N TYR A 26 -10.92 11.01 9.39
CA TYR A 26 -10.85 9.60 9.00
C TYR A 26 -10.86 8.73 10.24
N TYR A 27 -11.72 7.71 10.24
CA TYR A 27 -11.89 6.79 11.35
C TYR A 27 -11.71 5.35 10.90
N TRP A 28 -10.94 4.59 11.66
CA TRP A 28 -10.95 3.14 11.66
C TRP A 28 -12.12 2.64 12.52
N VAL A 29 -12.96 1.80 11.95
CA VAL A 29 -14.12 1.16 12.60
C VAL A 29 -13.91 -0.35 12.57
N ALA A 30 -13.62 -0.94 13.73
CA ALA A 30 -13.48 -2.38 13.88
C ALA A 30 -14.82 -3.05 14.18
N PHE A 31 -15.03 -4.23 13.60
CA PHE A 31 -16.23 -5.03 13.78
C PHE A 31 -15.94 -6.30 14.60
N SER A 32 -16.94 -6.74 15.35
CA SER A 32 -16.86 -7.91 16.24
C SER A 32 -16.73 -9.25 15.50
N ASN A 33 -17.30 -9.38 14.31
CA ASN A 33 -17.34 -10.62 13.54
C ASN A 33 -17.70 -10.36 12.05
N LYS A 34 -17.85 -11.43 11.27
CA LYS A 34 -18.32 -11.42 9.87
C LYS A 34 -19.65 -12.16 9.69
N ALA A 35 -20.43 -12.33 10.76
CA ALA A 35 -21.68 -13.09 10.74
C ALA A 35 -22.67 -12.47 9.76
N GLY A 36 -23.32 -13.30 8.94
CA GLY A 36 -24.22 -12.84 7.88
C GLY A 36 -23.52 -12.49 6.56
N THR A 37 -22.22 -12.77 6.43
CA THR A 37 -21.54 -12.74 5.12
C THR A 37 -22.12 -13.79 4.17
N SER A 38 -22.24 -13.44 2.88
CA SER A 38 -22.70 -14.36 1.83
C SER A 38 -21.59 -15.28 1.32
N TYR A 39 -20.33 -14.99 1.65
CA TYR A 39 -19.16 -15.77 1.22
C TYR A 39 -19.00 -17.01 2.10
N LYS A 40 -18.57 -18.12 1.48
CA LYS A 40 -18.36 -19.40 2.18
C LYS A 40 -16.95 -19.92 1.98
N LEU A 41 -16.39 -20.54 3.04
CA LEU A 41 -15.02 -21.05 3.03
C LEU A 41 -14.77 -22.17 2.03
N ASP A 42 -15.81 -22.94 1.68
CA ASP A 42 -15.80 -24.00 0.67
C ASP A 42 -15.96 -23.47 -0.77
N GLU A 43 -16.19 -22.17 -0.96
CA GLU A 43 -16.29 -21.50 -2.27
C GLU A 43 -15.22 -20.37 -2.41
N PRO A 44 -13.92 -20.66 -2.19
CA PRO A 44 -12.88 -19.63 -2.09
C PRO A 44 -12.63 -18.82 -3.35
N GLN A 45 -12.99 -19.36 -4.53
CA GLN A 45 -12.87 -18.66 -5.81
C GLN A 45 -13.73 -17.40 -5.88
N SER A 46 -14.73 -17.27 -5.00
CA SER A 46 -15.57 -16.07 -4.93
C SER A 46 -14.86 -14.86 -4.27
N PHE A 47 -13.74 -15.07 -3.57
CA PHE A 47 -13.00 -13.99 -2.88
C PHE A 47 -11.46 -14.12 -2.92
N LEU A 48 -10.90 -15.17 -3.52
CA LEU A 48 -9.47 -15.35 -3.76
C LEU A 48 -9.21 -15.70 -5.23
N SER A 49 -8.10 -15.20 -5.78
CA SER A 49 -7.65 -15.62 -7.11
C SER A 49 -7.17 -17.07 -7.11
N ASP A 50 -7.18 -17.71 -8.29
CA ASP A 50 -6.62 -19.05 -8.48
C ASP A 50 -5.16 -19.13 -8.00
N ARG A 51 -4.36 -18.08 -8.23
CA ARG A 51 -2.97 -18.03 -7.76
C ARG A 51 -2.88 -18.04 -6.23
N ALA A 52 -3.74 -17.29 -5.54
CA ALA A 52 -3.78 -17.26 -4.08
C ALA A 52 -4.19 -18.61 -3.48
N ILE A 53 -5.12 -19.32 -4.12
CA ILE A 53 -5.55 -20.67 -3.74
C ILE A 53 -4.41 -21.68 -3.98
N GLN A 54 -3.78 -21.64 -5.17
CA GLN A 54 -2.66 -22.52 -5.51
C GLN A 54 -1.45 -22.32 -4.60
N ARG A 55 -1.11 -21.08 -4.24
CA ARG A 55 -0.03 -20.77 -3.30
C ARG A 55 -0.28 -21.43 -1.94
N ARG A 56 -1.48 -21.27 -1.40
CA ARG A 56 -1.89 -21.89 -0.13
C ARG A 56 -1.83 -23.42 -0.21
N SER A 57 -2.38 -24.01 -1.27
CA SER A 57 -2.34 -25.46 -1.50
C SER A 57 -0.91 -26.00 -1.54
N LYS A 58 0.00 -25.36 -2.29
CA LYS A 58 1.42 -25.74 -2.39
C LYS A 58 2.14 -25.72 -1.03
N GLN A 59 1.71 -24.85 -0.12
CA GLN A 59 2.31 -24.68 1.20
C GLN A 59 1.54 -25.41 2.31
N ASN A 60 0.48 -26.17 1.98
CA ASN A 60 -0.44 -26.80 2.94
C ASN A 60 -1.07 -25.81 3.93
N ILE A 61 -1.42 -24.61 3.46
CA ILE A 61 -2.09 -23.58 4.25
C ILE A 61 -3.60 -23.66 4.02
N ALA A 62 -4.38 -23.78 5.09
CA ALA A 62 -5.83 -23.79 5.02
C ALA A 62 -6.41 -22.40 4.71
N ILE A 63 -7.54 -22.38 4.02
CA ILE A 63 -8.38 -21.18 3.89
C ILE A 63 -9.25 -21.09 5.15
N ASP A 64 -9.31 -19.90 5.76
CA ASP A 64 -9.97 -19.71 7.04
C ASP A 64 -10.82 -18.42 7.07
N SER A 65 -11.42 -18.14 8.24
CA SER A 65 -12.32 -17.00 8.42
C SER A 65 -11.66 -15.63 8.21
N LEU A 66 -10.33 -15.50 8.24
CA LEU A 66 -9.63 -14.26 7.89
C LEU A 66 -9.66 -13.99 6.39
N ASP A 67 -9.81 -15.03 5.56
CA ASP A 67 -9.89 -14.88 4.11
C ASP A 67 -11.27 -14.37 3.63
N LEU A 68 -12.32 -14.56 4.44
CA LEU A 68 -13.67 -14.07 4.14
C LEU A 68 -13.70 -12.54 4.11
N PRO A 69 -14.33 -11.92 3.10
CA PRO A 69 -14.54 -10.47 3.06
C PRO A 69 -15.30 -9.93 4.28
N VAL A 70 -15.12 -8.64 4.54
CA VAL A 70 -15.88 -7.89 5.56
C VAL A 70 -17.38 -7.96 5.23
N ASN A 71 -18.23 -8.04 6.25
CA ASN A 71 -19.67 -8.11 6.03
C ASN A 71 -20.20 -6.81 5.38
N GLN A 72 -20.75 -6.93 4.17
CA GLN A 72 -21.29 -5.80 3.40
C GLN A 72 -22.42 -5.06 4.12
N SER A 73 -23.25 -5.75 4.93
CA SER A 73 -24.30 -5.10 5.73
C SER A 73 -23.71 -4.14 6.77
N TYR A 74 -22.58 -4.49 7.38
CA TYR A 74 -21.89 -3.63 8.34
C TYR A 74 -21.31 -2.39 7.65
N ILE A 75 -20.69 -2.58 6.48
CA ILE A 75 -20.21 -1.46 5.65
C ILE A 75 -21.37 -0.53 5.31
N ASN A 76 -22.47 -1.06 4.79
CA ASN A 76 -23.63 -0.26 4.39
C ASN A 76 -24.21 0.56 5.55
N GLN A 77 -24.31 -0.03 6.74
CA GLN A 77 -24.80 0.66 7.94
C GLN A 77 -23.87 1.78 8.39
N ILE A 78 -22.54 1.58 8.33
CA ILE A 78 -21.58 2.65 8.63
C ILE A 78 -21.64 3.76 7.60
N THR A 79 -21.66 3.43 6.30
CA THR A 79 -21.71 4.45 5.25
C THR A 79 -23.02 5.24 5.24
N ALA A 80 -24.12 4.63 5.71
CA ALA A 80 -25.38 5.34 5.93
C ALA A 80 -25.29 6.45 6.99
N LEU A 81 -24.27 6.44 7.85
CA LEU A 81 -23.97 7.50 8.81
C LEU A 81 -23.21 8.68 8.18
N LYS A 82 -23.47 8.98 6.90
CA LYS A 82 -22.81 10.04 6.11
C LYS A 82 -21.29 9.89 6.04
N ALA A 83 -20.81 8.66 6.01
CA ALA A 83 -19.38 8.36 5.92
C ALA A 83 -19.06 7.72 4.56
N THR A 84 -17.93 8.10 3.97
CA THR A 84 -17.43 7.54 2.72
C THR A 84 -16.44 6.43 3.03
N LEU A 85 -16.61 5.25 2.44
CA LEU A 85 -15.63 4.16 2.56
C LEU A 85 -14.31 4.57 1.90
N VAL A 86 -13.21 4.44 2.65
CA VAL A 86 -11.84 4.71 2.19
C VAL A 86 -11.11 3.40 1.94
N ASN A 87 -11.02 2.56 2.96
CA ASN A 87 -10.37 1.26 2.89
C ASN A 87 -11.14 0.23 3.73
N GLN A 88 -10.87 -1.05 3.50
CA GLN A 88 -11.42 -2.15 4.28
C GLN A 88 -10.34 -3.18 4.57
N SER A 89 -10.44 -3.87 5.70
CA SER A 89 -9.55 -4.97 6.03
C SER A 89 -10.33 -6.20 6.45
N LYS A 90 -10.21 -7.27 5.64
CA LYS A 90 -10.77 -8.59 5.97
C LYS A 90 -10.01 -9.26 7.12
N TRP A 91 -8.71 -9.05 7.23
CA TRP A 91 -7.87 -9.66 8.26
C TRP A 91 -8.13 -9.05 9.64
N LEU A 92 -8.29 -7.73 9.73
CA LEU A 92 -8.57 -7.03 10.99
C LEU A 92 -10.05 -6.76 11.22
N ASN A 93 -10.90 -7.21 10.29
CA ASN A 93 -12.34 -7.12 10.30
C ASN A 93 -12.87 -5.70 10.61
N GLY A 94 -12.54 -4.76 9.74
CA GLY A 94 -12.94 -3.37 9.91
C GLY A 94 -12.83 -2.56 8.63
N ILE A 95 -13.20 -1.29 8.72
CA ILE A 95 -13.12 -0.34 7.62
C ILE A 95 -12.55 1.00 8.08
N THR A 96 -11.91 1.70 7.16
CA THR A 96 -11.57 3.11 7.31
C THR A 96 -12.57 3.93 6.52
N VAL A 97 -13.13 4.97 7.14
CA VAL A 97 -14.11 5.86 6.51
C VAL A 97 -13.75 7.32 6.72
N ALA A 98 -14.12 8.17 5.77
CA ALA A 98 -13.99 9.62 5.85
C ALA A 98 -15.37 10.27 6.10
N THR A 99 -15.43 11.24 7.00
CA THR A 99 -16.67 11.94 7.37
C THR A 99 -16.40 13.33 7.95
N ASP A 100 -17.32 14.26 7.69
CA ASP A 100 -17.37 15.59 8.31
C ASP A 100 -18.45 15.68 9.42
N ASP A 101 -19.19 14.59 9.67
CA ASP A 101 -20.23 14.53 10.71
C ASP A 101 -19.59 14.45 12.10
N SER A 102 -19.72 15.53 12.89
CA SER A 102 -19.16 15.61 14.24
C SER A 102 -19.74 14.59 15.22
N LEU A 103 -20.91 14.02 14.91
CA LEU A 103 -21.56 12.99 15.72
C LEU A 103 -21.25 11.57 15.21
N PHE A 104 -20.39 11.41 14.19
CA PHE A 104 -20.10 10.10 13.60
C PHE A 104 -19.58 9.09 14.63
N LEU A 105 -18.66 9.51 15.51
CA LEU A 105 -18.06 8.63 16.51
C LEU A 105 -19.12 8.00 17.41
N ASP A 106 -20.01 8.82 17.99
CA ASP A 106 -21.08 8.35 18.89
C ASP A 106 -22.08 7.45 18.14
N LYS A 107 -22.47 7.83 16.92
CA LYS A 107 -23.39 7.05 16.08
C LYS A 107 -22.82 5.69 15.70
N ALA A 108 -21.54 5.64 15.33
CA ALA A 108 -20.88 4.40 14.93
C ALA A 108 -20.67 3.48 16.13
N GLN A 109 -20.27 4.01 17.30
CA GLN A 109 -20.10 3.22 18.53
C GLN A 109 -21.43 2.64 19.06
N ALA A 110 -22.57 3.26 18.75
CA ALA A 110 -23.88 2.76 19.13
C ALA A 110 -24.33 1.51 18.34
N LEU A 111 -23.66 1.18 17.23
CA LEU A 111 -24.01 -0.01 16.43
C LEU A 111 -23.50 -1.29 17.12
N PRO A 112 -24.35 -2.33 17.28
CA PRO A 112 -24.04 -3.48 18.14
C PRO A 112 -22.88 -4.36 17.66
N PHE A 113 -22.51 -4.27 16.38
CA PHE A 113 -21.41 -5.03 15.81
C PHE A 113 -20.07 -4.27 15.83
N VAL A 114 -20.05 -2.99 16.20
CA VAL A 114 -18.84 -2.16 16.27
C VAL A 114 -18.15 -2.37 17.62
N VAL A 115 -16.85 -2.70 17.59
CA VAL A 115 -16.06 -2.93 18.81
C VAL A 115 -15.10 -1.79 19.13
N GLN A 116 -14.72 -1.01 18.10
CA GLN A 116 -13.82 0.12 18.26
C GLN A 116 -14.06 1.12 17.13
N VAL A 117 -14.04 2.41 17.50
CA VAL A 117 -13.93 3.53 16.55
C VAL A 117 -12.69 4.32 16.97
N GLN A 118 -11.74 4.50 16.06
CA GLN A 118 -10.49 5.20 16.32
C GLN A 118 -10.26 6.26 15.23
N LEU A 119 -9.98 7.50 15.63
CA LEU A 119 -9.51 8.52 14.70
C LEU A 119 -8.13 8.13 14.17
N THR A 120 -7.96 8.08 12.84
CA THR A 120 -6.70 7.68 12.20
C THR A 120 -6.06 8.80 11.39
N LYS A 121 -6.84 9.81 10.99
CA LYS A 121 -6.33 11.07 10.43
C LYS A 121 -7.31 12.20 10.77
N PRO A 122 -6.89 13.21 11.55
CA PRO A 122 -7.74 14.35 11.85
C PRO A 122 -7.93 15.23 10.63
N ASP A 123 -9.03 15.96 10.66
CA ASP A 123 -9.27 17.08 9.77
C ASP A 123 -8.32 18.25 10.13
N MET A 124 -7.14 18.27 9.55
CA MET A 124 -6.13 19.30 9.79
C MET A 124 -5.55 19.81 8.46
N SER A 125 -5.73 21.11 8.23
CA SER A 125 -5.27 21.84 7.03
C SER A 125 -3.76 22.10 6.97
N LYS A 126 -2.98 21.67 7.96
CA LYS A 126 -1.54 21.94 8.02
C LYS A 126 -0.75 20.76 7.48
N LYS A 127 -0.64 20.69 6.15
CA LYS A 127 0.43 19.91 5.50
C LYS A 127 1.78 20.54 5.87
N LYS A 128 2.53 19.93 6.78
CA LYS A 128 3.96 20.20 6.90
C LYS A 128 4.68 19.12 6.10
N ALA A 129 5.09 19.48 4.89
CA ALA A 129 5.94 18.58 4.11
C ALA A 129 7.25 18.34 4.88
N LYS A 130 7.40 17.16 5.47
CA LYS A 130 8.68 16.67 5.98
C LYS A 130 9.38 15.94 4.83
N ARG A 131 10.68 16.18 4.65
CA ARG A 131 11.50 15.34 3.78
C ARG A 131 11.70 13.99 4.47
N LYS A 132 10.90 12.99 4.09
CA LYS A 132 10.98 11.61 4.63
C LYS A 132 12.23 10.85 4.14
N PHE A 133 12.87 11.30 3.06
CA PHE A 133 14.00 10.63 2.44
C PHE A 133 15.27 11.50 2.41
N LEU A 134 16.38 10.95 2.91
CA LEU A 134 17.74 11.51 2.84
C LEU A 134 18.59 10.68 1.87
N SER A 135 19.46 11.34 1.12
CA SER A 135 20.45 10.67 0.26
C SER A 135 21.84 10.79 0.87
N GLN A 136 22.50 9.68 1.16
CA GLN A 136 23.95 9.61 1.34
C GLN A 136 24.51 8.54 0.40
N LEU A 137 25.53 8.91 -0.37
CA LEU A 137 26.30 7.99 -1.19
C LEU A 137 27.75 8.01 -0.70
N THR A 138 28.26 6.86 -0.32
CA THR A 138 29.70 6.64 -0.13
C THR A 138 30.18 5.67 -1.20
N LYS A 139 31.27 6.01 -1.89
CA LYS A 139 31.85 5.13 -2.91
C LYS A 139 32.64 4.02 -2.23
N LEU A 140 32.25 2.77 -2.48
CA LEU A 140 32.94 1.56 -2.06
C LEU A 140 33.76 0.99 -3.23
N THR A 141 34.65 0.06 -2.95
CA THR A 141 35.39 -0.70 -3.99
C THR A 141 34.47 -1.67 -4.72
N THR A 142 34.72 -1.90 -6.00
CA THR A 142 33.86 -2.73 -6.87
C THR A 142 34.13 -4.22 -6.66
N PRO A 143 33.12 -5.04 -6.29
CA PRO A 143 33.33 -6.44 -5.93
C PRO A 143 33.36 -7.42 -7.12
N ILE A 144 32.85 -7.03 -8.30
CA ILE A 144 32.73 -7.87 -9.51
C ILE A 144 32.94 -7.03 -10.79
N ASP A 145 32.96 -7.68 -11.96
CA ASP A 145 33.01 -7.01 -13.27
C ASP A 145 31.82 -6.07 -13.46
N THR A 146 32.11 -4.83 -13.85
CA THR A 146 31.15 -3.76 -14.07
C THR A 146 30.51 -3.79 -15.45
N SER A 147 31.10 -4.48 -16.43
CA SER A 147 30.70 -4.46 -17.85
C SER A 147 29.22 -4.81 -18.06
N MET A 148 28.69 -5.75 -17.26
CA MET A 148 27.31 -6.19 -17.32
C MET A 148 26.39 -5.40 -16.37
N TYR A 149 26.89 -5.02 -15.19
CA TYR A 149 26.06 -4.57 -14.07
C TYR A 149 25.99 -3.05 -13.88
N GLY A 150 26.90 -2.28 -14.49
CA GLY A 150 26.93 -0.82 -14.33
C GLY A 150 26.86 -0.39 -12.86
N GLU A 151 25.92 0.50 -12.53
CA GLU A 151 25.75 1.04 -11.18
C GLU A 151 25.29 -0.02 -10.14
N SER A 152 24.68 -1.12 -10.58
CA SER A 152 24.25 -2.21 -9.68
C SER A 152 25.39 -3.14 -9.24
N VAL A 153 26.63 -2.92 -9.70
CA VAL A 153 27.78 -3.80 -9.43
C VAL A 153 27.99 -4.08 -7.95
N HIS A 154 27.80 -3.08 -7.08
CA HIS A 154 28.04 -3.22 -5.65
C HIS A 154 27.02 -4.14 -4.98
N GLN A 155 25.72 -3.88 -5.16
CA GLN A 155 24.67 -4.69 -4.53
C GLN A 155 24.64 -6.12 -5.07
N VAL A 156 24.88 -6.30 -6.37
CA VAL A 156 24.91 -7.62 -7.01
C VAL A 156 26.10 -8.42 -6.49
N GLY A 157 27.30 -7.83 -6.48
CA GLY A 157 28.50 -8.53 -6.06
C GLY A 157 28.54 -8.84 -4.57
N GLN A 158 28.06 -7.92 -3.72
CA GLN A 158 27.98 -8.15 -2.27
C GLN A 158 27.09 -9.35 -1.93
N LEU A 159 26.00 -9.54 -2.68
CA LEU A 159 25.04 -10.63 -2.49
C LEU A 159 25.37 -11.88 -3.34
N ASN A 160 26.48 -11.85 -4.08
CA ASN A 160 26.90 -12.91 -5.02
C ASN A 160 25.80 -13.28 -6.05
N LEU A 161 24.98 -12.31 -6.46
CA LEU A 161 23.83 -12.55 -7.35
C LEU A 161 24.25 -12.87 -8.78
N GLN A 162 25.47 -12.50 -9.19
CA GLN A 162 26.05 -12.89 -10.47
C GLN A 162 26.09 -14.41 -10.67
N TYR A 163 26.28 -15.17 -9.59
CA TYR A 163 26.22 -16.63 -9.64
C TYR A 163 24.82 -17.15 -9.98
N LEU A 164 23.77 -16.54 -9.42
CA LEU A 164 22.38 -16.91 -9.73
C LEU A 164 22.01 -16.46 -11.15
N HIS A 165 22.42 -15.26 -11.54
CA HIS A 165 22.17 -14.71 -12.86
C HIS A 165 22.82 -15.55 -13.97
N SER A 166 24.05 -16.06 -13.77
CA SER A 166 24.74 -16.94 -14.73
C SER A 166 24.03 -18.28 -14.93
N LYS A 167 23.26 -18.71 -13.93
CA LYS A 167 22.37 -19.88 -13.99
C LYS A 167 20.94 -19.56 -14.46
N ASN A 168 20.70 -18.34 -14.94
CA ASN A 168 19.38 -17.84 -15.34
C ASN A 168 18.33 -17.85 -14.22
N ILE A 169 18.77 -17.88 -12.95
CA ILE A 169 17.90 -17.73 -11.77
C ILE A 169 17.76 -16.23 -11.50
N LYS A 170 16.74 -15.63 -12.10
CA LYS A 170 16.52 -14.17 -12.13
C LYS A 170 15.12 -13.77 -11.63
N GLY A 171 14.49 -14.62 -10.82
CA GLY A 171 13.15 -14.38 -10.26
C GLY A 171 11.96 -14.86 -11.11
N LYS A 172 12.19 -15.56 -12.24
CA LYS A 172 11.11 -16.07 -13.10
C LYS A 172 10.11 -16.92 -12.30
N GLY A 173 8.82 -16.60 -12.42
CA GLY A 173 7.71 -17.30 -11.76
C GLY A 173 7.34 -16.74 -10.38
N MET A 174 8.17 -15.85 -9.82
CA MET A 174 7.87 -15.13 -8.58
C MET A 174 6.98 -13.92 -8.87
N SER A 175 6.01 -13.67 -7.98
CA SER A 175 5.18 -12.48 -7.96
C SER A 175 5.47 -11.68 -6.69
N ILE A 176 5.83 -10.41 -6.85
CA ILE A 176 6.27 -9.52 -5.76
C ILE A 176 5.36 -8.29 -5.70
N ALA A 177 4.73 -8.03 -4.56
CA ALA A 177 4.08 -6.74 -4.30
C ALA A 177 5.09 -5.76 -3.72
N ILE A 178 5.19 -4.58 -4.32
CA ILE A 178 5.93 -3.44 -3.77
C ILE A 178 4.89 -2.49 -3.18
N ILE A 179 4.93 -2.30 -1.86
CA ILE A 179 4.05 -1.38 -1.13
C ILE A 179 4.87 -0.15 -0.74
N ASP A 180 4.59 0.99 -1.37
CA ASP A 180 5.45 2.18 -1.30
C ASP A 180 4.67 3.52 -1.43
N ALA A 181 5.38 4.64 -1.53
CA ALA A 181 4.87 6.02 -1.62
C ALA A 181 4.41 6.46 -3.01
N GLY A 182 4.69 5.67 -4.03
CA GLY A 182 4.40 6.00 -5.42
C GLY A 182 5.44 5.42 -6.37
N PHE A 183 5.14 5.48 -7.66
CA PHE A 183 5.96 4.87 -8.71
C PHE A 183 6.23 5.85 -9.84
N PHE A 184 6.66 7.08 -9.49
CA PHE A 184 6.92 8.13 -10.47
C PHE A 184 7.69 7.63 -11.69
N LYS A 185 7.10 7.76 -12.88
CA LYS A 185 7.69 7.36 -14.17
C LYS A 185 8.16 5.90 -14.28
N ALA A 186 7.72 4.99 -13.42
CA ALA A 186 8.08 3.56 -13.54
C ALA A 186 7.66 2.96 -14.90
N ASN A 187 6.65 3.55 -15.55
CA ASN A 187 6.17 3.23 -16.89
C ASN A 187 6.94 3.89 -18.05
N ALA A 188 7.96 4.70 -17.77
CA ALA A 188 8.68 5.48 -18.78
C ALA A 188 10.21 5.37 -18.70
N PHE A 189 10.77 4.83 -17.60
CA PHE A 189 12.20 4.62 -17.49
C PHE A 189 12.66 3.43 -18.34
N LYS A 190 13.60 3.67 -19.25
CA LYS A 190 14.17 2.65 -20.15
C LYS A 190 14.64 1.38 -19.43
N SER A 191 15.26 1.55 -18.26
CA SER A 191 15.74 0.40 -17.46
C SER A 191 14.62 -0.48 -16.91
N LEU A 192 13.37 -0.06 -16.96
CA LEU A 192 12.20 -0.83 -16.57
C LEU A 192 11.36 -1.30 -17.78
N ASP A 193 11.71 -0.92 -19.01
CA ASP A 193 10.95 -1.26 -20.23
C ASP A 193 10.72 -2.77 -20.37
N SER A 194 11.73 -3.56 -19.98
CA SER A 194 11.63 -5.03 -20.04
C SER A 194 10.47 -5.59 -19.21
N LEU A 195 10.11 -4.94 -18.10
CA LEU A 195 8.99 -5.38 -17.27
C LEU A 195 7.66 -5.19 -18.01
N TRP A 196 7.51 -4.08 -18.72
CA TRP A 196 6.31 -3.77 -19.49
C TRP A 196 6.20 -4.64 -20.74
N GLN A 197 7.29 -4.75 -21.51
CA GLN A 197 7.33 -5.53 -22.74
C GLN A 197 7.05 -7.02 -22.51
N ASN A 198 7.41 -7.53 -21.32
CA ASN A 198 7.22 -8.94 -20.96
C ASN A 198 5.97 -9.19 -20.10
N ASN A 199 5.07 -8.21 -19.92
CA ASN A 199 3.89 -8.31 -19.05
C ASN A 199 4.24 -8.73 -17.61
N GLN A 200 5.37 -8.25 -17.09
CA GLN A 200 5.83 -8.50 -15.74
C GLN A 200 5.26 -7.49 -14.74
N ILE A 201 4.73 -6.34 -15.16
CA ILE A 201 3.89 -5.52 -14.27
C ILE A 201 2.46 -6.06 -14.35
N LEU A 202 2.01 -6.70 -13.28
CA LEU A 202 0.71 -7.39 -13.21
C LEU A 202 -0.45 -6.43 -12.94
N GLY A 203 -0.16 -5.28 -12.33
CA GLY A 203 -1.12 -4.22 -12.11
C GLY A 203 -0.65 -3.23 -11.04
N THR A 204 -1.52 -2.24 -10.82
CA THR A 204 -1.25 -1.11 -9.94
C THR A 204 -2.47 -0.79 -9.09
N HIS A 205 -2.27 -0.25 -7.90
CA HIS A 205 -3.37 0.25 -7.07
C HIS A 205 -2.91 1.38 -6.14
N ASP A 206 -3.80 2.34 -5.87
CA ASP A 206 -3.58 3.43 -4.93
C ASP A 206 -4.56 3.32 -3.75
N PHE A 207 -4.04 2.99 -2.57
CA PHE A 207 -4.80 2.88 -1.32
C PHE A 207 -4.86 4.19 -0.52
N VAL A 208 -4.22 5.26 -1.02
CA VAL A 208 -4.21 6.60 -0.40
C VAL A 208 -5.29 7.48 -1.01
N GLN A 209 -5.37 7.49 -2.34
CA GLN A 209 -6.32 8.30 -3.08
C GLN A 209 -6.90 7.51 -4.25
N SER A 210 -8.20 7.23 -4.18
CA SER A 210 -8.92 6.55 -5.26
C SER A 210 -8.78 7.31 -6.59
N ASN A 211 -8.54 6.57 -7.68
CA ASN A 211 -8.40 7.07 -9.05
C ASN A 211 -7.18 8.00 -9.31
N SER A 212 -6.16 7.98 -8.43
CA SER A 212 -4.90 8.68 -8.70
C SER A 212 -4.03 7.90 -9.70
N ASP A 213 -3.23 8.62 -10.49
CA ASP A 213 -2.17 8.03 -11.31
C ASP A 213 -0.91 7.81 -10.44
N ILE A 214 -0.64 6.55 -10.08
CA ILE A 214 0.51 6.18 -9.26
C ILE A 214 1.87 6.55 -9.90
N PHE A 215 1.92 6.73 -11.23
CA PHE A 215 3.12 7.11 -11.96
C PHE A 215 3.40 8.62 -11.94
N GLN A 216 2.50 9.41 -11.34
CA GLN A 216 2.70 10.84 -11.06
C GLN A 216 2.94 11.13 -9.58
N GLN A 217 2.95 10.09 -8.74
CA GLN A 217 3.20 10.21 -7.31
C GLN A 217 4.70 10.23 -7.01
N HIS A 218 5.11 9.81 -5.81
CA HIS A 218 6.51 9.87 -5.39
C HIS A 218 7.41 8.87 -6.14
N GLN A 219 8.71 9.14 -6.24
CA GLN A 219 9.68 8.30 -6.96
C GLN A 219 10.23 7.11 -6.17
N HIS A 220 9.99 7.04 -4.85
CA HIS A 220 10.64 6.05 -3.98
C HIS A 220 10.34 4.60 -4.39
N GLY A 221 9.08 4.26 -4.70
CA GLY A 221 8.72 2.93 -5.18
C GLY A 221 9.33 2.61 -6.55
N THR A 222 9.58 3.60 -7.41
CA THR A 222 10.35 3.40 -8.65
C THR A 222 11.80 3.04 -8.36
N SER A 223 12.45 3.70 -7.40
CA SER A 223 13.80 3.34 -6.96
C SER A 223 13.84 1.93 -6.40
N VAL A 224 12.90 1.56 -5.54
CA VAL A 224 12.77 0.19 -5.00
C VAL A 224 12.55 -0.83 -6.12
N LEU A 225 11.63 -0.57 -7.05
CA LEU A 225 11.39 -1.42 -8.20
C LEU A 225 12.67 -1.59 -9.04
N SER A 226 13.45 -0.52 -9.24
CA SER A 226 14.70 -0.58 -10.01
C SER A 226 15.77 -1.48 -9.39
N CYS A 227 15.82 -1.58 -8.05
CA CYS A 227 16.76 -2.47 -7.36
C CYS A 227 16.48 -3.95 -7.69
N MET A 228 15.24 -4.29 -8.05
CA MET A 228 14.81 -5.67 -8.32
C MET A 228 14.58 -5.95 -9.80
N GLY A 229 13.76 -5.13 -10.46
CA GLY A 229 13.21 -5.38 -11.78
C GLY A 229 13.95 -4.71 -12.94
N ALA A 230 14.94 -3.85 -12.69
CA ALA A 230 15.64 -3.17 -13.78
C ALA A 230 16.46 -4.13 -14.65
N TYR A 231 16.50 -3.86 -15.95
CA TYR A 231 17.32 -4.62 -16.89
C TYR A 231 17.77 -3.74 -18.06
N THR A 232 18.98 -3.19 -17.93
CA THR A 232 19.74 -2.58 -19.02
C THR A 232 21.19 -3.00 -18.86
N GLU A 233 21.68 -3.82 -19.79
CA GLU A 233 23.06 -4.30 -19.79
C GLU A 233 24.06 -3.14 -19.78
N GLY A 234 25.09 -3.24 -18.95
CA GLY A 234 26.11 -2.21 -18.76
C GLY A 234 25.66 -0.95 -18.02
N VAL A 235 24.38 -0.89 -17.62
CA VAL A 235 23.82 0.29 -16.93
C VAL A 235 23.25 -0.10 -15.57
N LEU A 236 22.26 -0.98 -15.53
CA LEU A 236 21.56 -1.36 -14.30
C LEU A 236 20.86 -2.71 -14.48
N ILE A 237 21.22 -3.71 -13.67
CA ILE A 237 20.52 -4.98 -13.59
C ILE A 237 20.09 -5.22 -12.14
N GLY A 238 18.77 -5.25 -11.92
CA GLY A 238 18.19 -5.54 -10.62
C GLY A 238 18.41 -6.99 -10.18
N THR A 239 18.05 -7.29 -8.95
CA THR A 239 18.26 -8.62 -8.34
C THR A 239 17.32 -9.71 -8.87
N ALA A 240 16.16 -9.34 -9.41
CA ALA A 240 15.11 -10.25 -9.89
C ALA A 240 14.44 -9.73 -11.19
N PRO A 241 15.20 -9.49 -12.28
CA PRO A 241 14.68 -8.82 -13.48
C PRO A 241 13.66 -9.66 -14.27
N LYS A 242 13.47 -10.93 -13.91
CA LYS A 242 12.47 -11.84 -14.51
C LYS A 242 11.27 -12.14 -13.60
N ALA A 243 11.20 -11.54 -12.42
CA ALA A 243 10.00 -11.61 -11.56
C ALA A 243 8.87 -10.72 -12.09
N SER A 244 7.64 -10.99 -11.63
CA SER A 244 6.47 -10.17 -11.88
C SER A 244 6.14 -9.31 -10.66
N TYR A 245 5.60 -8.12 -10.88
CA TYR A 245 5.44 -7.08 -9.85
C TYR A 245 4.02 -6.51 -9.82
N TRP A 246 3.52 -6.28 -8.60
CA TRP A 246 2.39 -5.42 -8.30
C TRP A 246 2.89 -4.14 -7.67
N LEU A 247 2.42 -2.98 -8.15
CA LEU A 247 2.85 -1.67 -7.67
C LEU A 247 1.73 -1.03 -6.85
N LEU A 248 1.87 -1.02 -5.53
CA LEU A 248 0.81 -0.65 -4.60
C LEU A 248 1.24 0.59 -3.80
N ARG A 249 0.46 1.66 -3.87
CA ARG A 249 0.71 2.87 -3.09
C ARG A 249 -0.08 2.83 -1.79
N SER A 250 0.59 2.94 -0.64
CA SER A 250 -0.06 3.02 0.69
C SER A 250 0.21 4.32 1.45
N GLU A 251 1.15 5.12 0.95
CA GLU A 251 1.79 6.19 1.70
C GLU A 251 1.53 7.58 1.09
N ASP A 252 1.20 8.55 1.96
CA ASP A 252 0.96 9.95 1.60
C ASP A 252 2.18 10.81 1.95
N VAL A 253 3.05 11.07 0.98
CA VAL A 253 4.27 11.88 1.22
C VAL A 253 4.05 13.30 1.75
N SER A 254 2.81 13.79 1.79
CA SER A 254 2.47 15.13 2.29
C SER A 254 2.13 15.19 3.78
N SER A 255 1.99 14.04 4.46
CA SER A 255 1.67 13.94 5.88
C SER A 255 2.04 12.58 6.45
N GLU A 256 2.17 12.45 7.76
CA GLU A 256 2.33 11.13 8.40
C GLU A 256 1.18 10.89 9.40
N TYR A 257 0.23 10.01 9.09
CA TYR A 257 -0.89 9.71 9.99
C TYR A 257 -1.15 8.22 10.14
N LEU A 258 -1.78 7.84 11.25
CA LEU A 258 -2.07 6.44 11.58
C LEU A 258 -2.89 5.71 10.49
N ILE A 259 -3.64 6.43 9.66
CA ILE A 259 -4.35 5.88 8.49
C ILE A 259 -3.41 5.15 7.51
N GLU A 260 -2.12 5.48 7.48
CA GLU A 260 -1.17 4.84 6.57
C GLU A 260 -0.93 3.37 6.94
N GLU A 261 -1.12 2.99 8.21
CA GLU A 261 -1.22 1.58 8.58
C GLU A 261 -2.44 0.90 7.96
N ASP A 262 -3.60 1.57 7.93
CA ASP A 262 -4.83 1.03 7.35
C ASP A 262 -4.65 0.81 5.85
N ASN A 263 -4.03 1.77 5.16
CA ASN A 263 -3.71 1.69 3.74
C ASN A 263 -2.75 0.53 3.46
N TRP A 264 -1.71 0.36 4.29
CA TRP A 264 -0.76 -0.73 4.17
C TRP A 264 -1.43 -2.09 4.36
N VAL A 265 -2.30 -2.22 5.37
CA VAL A 265 -3.07 -3.45 5.63
C VAL A 265 -3.92 -3.79 4.41
N ALA A 266 -4.64 -2.82 3.85
CA ALA A 266 -5.44 -3.02 2.64
C ALA A 266 -4.58 -3.44 1.43
N ALA A 267 -3.39 -2.84 1.27
CA ALA A 267 -2.44 -3.21 0.23
C ALA A 267 -1.89 -4.63 0.40
N ALA A 268 -1.58 -5.05 1.62
CA ALA A 268 -1.12 -6.40 1.93
C ALA A 268 -2.21 -7.46 1.69
N GLU A 269 -3.46 -7.15 2.03
CA GLU A 269 -4.61 -8.01 1.74
C GLU A 269 -4.92 -8.14 0.25
N PHE A 270 -4.77 -7.06 -0.50
CA PHE A 270 -4.85 -7.09 -1.95
C PHE A 270 -3.73 -7.96 -2.53
N ALA A 271 -2.50 -7.79 -2.06
CA ALA A 271 -1.37 -8.62 -2.48
C ALA A 271 -1.63 -10.12 -2.19
N ASP A 272 -2.23 -10.43 -1.04
CA ASP A 272 -2.69 -11.78 -0.74
C ASP A 272 -3.73 -12.29 -1.74
N SER A 273 -4.78 -11.50 -2.02
CA SER A 273 -5.90 -11.91 -2.87
C SER A 273 -5.47 -12.19 -4.32
N VAL A 274 -4.50 -11.45 -4.84
CA VAL A 274 -3.90 -11.67 -6.18
C VAL A 274 -2.81 -12.73 -6.20
N GLY A 275 -2.48 -13.31 -5.04
CA GLY A 275 -1.61 -14.49 -4.96
C GLY A 275 -0.11 -14.17 -5.02
N VAL A 276 0.35 -13.01 -4.51
CA VAL A 276 1.80 -12.73 -4.48
C VAL A 276 2.56 -13.72 -3.59
N ASP A 277 3.84 -13.89 -3.85
CA ASP A 277 4.75 -14.73 -3.04
C ASP A 277 5.52 -13.89 -2.02
N ILE A 278 5.81 -12.63 -2.37
CA ILE A 278 6.63 -11.71 -1.58
C ILE A 278 5.95 -10.34 -1.51
N ILE A 279 5.96 -9.73 -0.32
CA ILE A 279 5.72 -8.30 -0.13
C ILE A 279 7.07 -7.67 0.22
N ASN A 280 7.44 -6.63 -0.52
CA ASN A 280 8.51 -5.71 -0.16
C ASN A 280 7.89 -4.37 0.22
N THR A 281 8.21 -3.87 1.41
CA THR A 281 7.85 -2.52 1.83
C THR A 281 9.07 -1.82 2.41
N SER A 282 9.35 -0.62 1.94
CA SER A 282 10.48 0.19 2.41
C SER A 282 9.96 1.36 3.24
N LEU A 283 9.02 1.07 4.13
CA LEU A 283 8.24 2.01 4.94
C LEU A 283 8.24 1.55 6.40
N GLY A 284 8.08 2.50 7.33
CA GLY A 284 7.96 2.23 8.76
C GLY A 284 7.19 3.34 9.47
N TYR A 285 6.37 2.96 10.44
CA TYR A 285 5.44 3.84 11.14
C TYR A 285 5.69 3.80 12.65
N ASN A 286 6.02 4.94 13.25
CA ASN A 286 6.22 5.07 14.70
C ASN A 286 5.90 6.48 15.23
N HIS A 287 6.21 7.51 14.45
CA HIS A 287 5.91 8.90 14.75
C HIS A 287 5.00 9.49 13.68
N PHE A 288 3.87 10.06 14.10
CA PHE A 288 2.89 10.70 13.24
C PHE A 288 2.86 12.21 13.48
N ASP A 289 2.24 12.93 12.56
CA ASP A 289 2.00 14.37 12.64
C ASP A 289 1.04 14.72 13.79
N ASP A 290 0.09 13.82 14.11
CA ASP A 290 -0.63 13.84 15.38
C ASP A 290 0.11 12.99 16.42
N SER A 291 0.85 13.66 17.29
CA SER A 291 1.66 13.00 18.32
C SER A 291 0.85 12.19 19.33
N LEU A 292 -0.47 12.42 19.45
CA LEU A 292 -1.36 11.63 20.28
C LEU A 292 -1.57 10.21 19.74
N THR A 293 -1.26 9.99 18.46
CA THR A 293 -1.38 8.69 17.79
C THR A 293 -0.05 7.97 17.62
N ASN A 294 1.06 8.54 18.14
CA ASN A 294 2.39 7.91 18.10
C ASN A 294 2.38 6.54 18.75
N HIS A 295 3.13 5.60 18.16
CA HIS A 295 3.38 4.33 18.80
C HIS A 295 4.42 4.48 19.91
N THR A 296 4.09 3.92 21.06
CA THR A 296 5.04 3.76 22.16
C THR A 296 6.00 2.61 21.87
N TYR A 297 7.17 2.62 22.50
CA TYR A 297 8.12 1.52 22.40
C TYR A 297 7.51 0.17 22.83
N ALA A 298 6.63 0.17 23.84
CA ALA A 298 5.93 -1.03 24.30
C ALA A 298 4.99 -1.64 23.24
N GLN A 299 4.53 -0.86 22.25
CA GLN A 299 3.70 -1.32 21.14
C GLN A 299 4.55 -1.84 19.96
N MET A 300 5.87 -1.66 19.99
CA MET A 300 6.80 -2.18 18.98
C MET A 300 7.23 -3.63 19.31
N ASP A 301 6.25 -4.47 19.63
CA ASP A 301 6.41 -5.81 20.19
C ASP A 301 6.25 -6.94 19.16
N GLY A 302 6.02 -6.61 17.90
CA GLY A 302 5.75 -7.62 16.87
C GLY A 302 4.30 -8.13 16.86
N ALA A 303 3.38 -7.54 17.64
CA ALA A 303 2.01 -8.06 17.77
C ALA A 303 0.91 -7.00 17.95
N THR A 304 1.24 -5.77 18.35
CA THR A 304 0.24 -4.79 18.80
C THR A 304 -0.33 -3.93 17.67
N THR A 305 0.51 -3.33 16.81
CA THR A 305 0.06 -2.38 15.77
C THR A 305 -0.68 -3.06 14.62
N ARG A 306 -1.51 -2.32 13.88
CA ARG A 306 -2.32 -2.92 12.79
C ARG A 306 -1.44 -3.47 11.68
N ILE A 307 -0.41 -2.71 11.30
CA ILE A 307 0.56 -3.13 10.29
C ILE A 307 1.24 -4.45 10.67
N THR A 308 1.63 -4.61 11.94
CA THR A 308 2.34 -5.81 12.40
C THR A 308 1.43 -7.02 12.44
N LYS A 309 0.18 -6.87 12.91
CA LYS A 309 -0.83 -7.93 12.85
C LYS A 309 -1.07 -8.39 11.42
N ALA A 310 -1.18 -7.47 10.46
CA ALA A 310 -1.36 -7.81 9.06
C ALA A 310 -0.13 -8.46 8.44
N ALA A 311 1.09 -8.03 8.78
CA ALA A 311 2.32 -8.68 8.33
C ALA A 311 2.40 -10.14 8.82
N ASP A 312 2.03 -10.39 10.08
CA ASP A 312 2.00 -11.74 10.67
C ASP A 312 0.92 -12.62 10.02
N ILE A 313 -0.24 -12.05 9.67
CA ILE A 313 -1.27 -12.76 8.89
C ILE A 313 -0.79 -13.05 7.47
N ALA A 314 -0.17 -12.10 6.77
CA ALA A 314 0.39 -12.33 5.43
C ALA A 314 1.40 -13.49 5.43
N PHE A 315 2.26 -13.55 6.45
CA PHE A 315 3.18 -14.67 6.66
C PHE A 315 2.44 -16.00 6.84
N LYS A 316 1.40 -16.04 7.69
CA LYS A 316 0.54 -17.22 7.87
C LYS A 316 -0.22 -17.61 6.60
N LYS A 317 -0.43 -16.70 5.66
CA LYS A 317 -1.00 -16.96 4.32
C LYS A 317 0.04 -17.35 3.27
N GLY A 318 1.29 -17.58 3.69
CA GLY A 318 2.37 -18.11 2.85
C GLY A 318 3.08 -17.05 2.01
N ILE A 319 3.09 -15.80 2.48
CA ILE A 319 3.73 -14.66 1.83
C ILE A 319 4.94 -14.23 2.66
N LEU A 320 6.11 -14.12 2.03
CA LEU A 320 7.27 -13.55 2.72
C LEU A 320 7.13 -12.03 2.76
N VAL A 321 7.23 -11.44 3.95
CA VAL A 321 7.16 -9.98 4.14
C VAL A 321 8.55 -9.46 4.49
N PHE A 322 9.09 -8.61 3.62
CA PHE A 322 10.34 -7.89 3.85
C PHE A 322 10.03 -6.42 4.11
N SER A 323 10.49 -5.94 5.26
CA SER A 323 10.38 -4.54 5.67
C SER A 323 11.76 -3.97 6.00
N SER A 324 12.02 -2.72 5.62
CA SER A 324 13.25 -2.01 5.99
C SER A 324 13.25 -1.63 7.47
N ALA A 325 14.39 -1.73 8.14
CA ALA A 325 14.58 -1.07 9.43
C ALA A 325 14.44 0.47 9.29
N GLY A 326 13.99 1.14 10.35
CA GLY A 326 13.90 2.60 10.38
C GLY A 326 15.28 3.26 10.30
N ASN A 327 15.34 4.43 9.64
CA ASN A 327 16.55 5.24 9.47
C ASN A 327 16.49 6.52 10.30
#